data_AF-A0A3M7NIE6-F1
#
_entry.id   AF-A0A3M7NIE6-F1
#
_cell.length_a   1.000
_cell.length_b   1.000
_cell.length_c   1.000
_cell.angle_alpha   90.00
_cell.angle_beta   90.00
_cell.angle_gamma   90.00
#
_symmetry.space_group_name_H-M   'P 1'
#
loop_
_entity.id
_entity.type
_entity.pdbx_description
1 polymer ?
#
loop_
_entity_poly.entity_id
_entity_poly.type
_entity_poly.pdbx_seq_one_letter_code
_entity_poly.pdbx_strand_id
1 'polypeptide(L)'
;MSEEIVLYDIPSRDPNKSWSLNPWKSRLALNYKGVPYKTQWVEYPDIAPTLKALGVKPNPEGSFADYTSPAVKLPSGQAIQDSWPIAHELERLYPDPSLHLDSPYIQKVIDIITDIAGAIRPIYFAAVPRKLLNPSSAAYFILTREERIGIDLSTYEEKEGGQKAWENAAPHFGRIVALLQEHPEGPFFEGATVTYADFIFVGLLRFLERLDLLWQALDVCEAGKAGGRKSAEDVYFAQHPSELETSIANALYELETHVPDLKASLRPLQFVSARELEVGHGKRAIVLFVPVPLLPGFHKIQQRLTRELEKKFSDRHVLILASRRILPRPKRSNRSRTSQTQKRPRSRTLTAVHDAILADVVYPVEIVGKRLRTKEDGSRVLKVILDEKERGGVDYRLDTYAEVYRKLTGRVCGFEFPVSGTVDY
;
A
#
# COMPACT_ATOMS: atom_id res chain seq x y z
N MET A 1 43.92 4.69 17.24
CA MET A 1 42.53 4.36 16.81
C MET A 1 41.83 5.69 16.66
N SER A 2 41.50 6.13 15.44
CA SER A 2 40.70 7.35 15.26
C SER A 2 39.36 7.13 15.96
N GLU A 3 38.98 8.02 16.89
CA GLU A 3 37.69 7.92 17.55
C GLU A 3 36.57 7.95 16.49
N GLU A 4 35.57 7.08 16.63
CA GLU A 4 34.42 7.01 15.73
C GLU A 4 33.38 8.09 16.11
N ILE A 5 32.62 8.63 15.14
CA ILE A 5 31.53 9.58 15.42
C ILE A 5 30.51 8.93 16.37
N VAL A 6 30.06 9.67 17.38
CA VAL A 6 28.99 9.25 18.29
C VAL A 6 27.72 10.02 17.95
N LEU A 7 26.68 9.33 17.46
CA LEU A 7 25.35 9.90 17.26
C LEU A 7 24.50 9.67 18.52
N TYR A 8 24.10 10.76 19.17
CA TYR A 8 23.16 10.76 20.29
C TYR A 8 21.72 10.79 19.77
N ASP A 9 20.96 9.74 20.04
CA ASP A 9 19.58 9.54 19.55
C ASP A 9 18.67 9.05 20.70
N ILE A 10 17.36 9.17 20.54
CA ILE A 10 16.38 8.78 21.55
C ILE A 10 15.99 7.31 21.34
N PRO A 11 16.10 6.45 22.37
CA PRO A 11 15.74 5.04 22.23
C PRO A 11 14.24 4.86 21.99
N SER A 12 13.90 3.73 21.36
CA SER A 12 12.56 3.16 21.48
C SER A 12 12.57 1.98 22.46
N ARG A 13 11.39 1.55 22.88
CA ARG A 13 11.18 0.22 23.48
C ARG A 13 11.72 -0.87 22.56
N ASP A 14 11.95 -2.04 23.15
CA ASP A 14 12.52 -3.16 22.43
C ASP A 14 11.66 -3.64 21.26
N PRO A 15 12.28 -3.98 20.11
CA PRO A 15 13.71 -3.82 19.83
C PRO A 15 14.09 -2.34 19.63
N ASN A 16 15.10 -1.88 20.38
CA ASN A 16 15.56 -0.49 20.35
C ASN A 16 16.01 -0.06 18.95
N LYS A 17 15.32 0.93 18.38
CA LYS A 17 15.55 1.46 17.03
C LYS A 17 15.30 2.96 16.98
N SER A 18 15.94 3.62 16.03
CA SER A 18 15.67 5.03 15.71
C SER A 18 14.22 5.18 15.23
N TRP A 19 13.61 6.30 15.59
CA TRP A 19 12.21 6.56 15.29
C TRP A 19 11.89 8.04 15.06
N SER A 20 12.55 8.94 15.79
CA SER A 20 12.24 10.37 15.75
C SER A 20 12.61 11.00 14.41
N LEU A 21 11.77 11.96 13.97
CA LEU A 21 11.90 12.68 12.70
C LEU A 21 13.30 13.27 12.48
N ASN A 22 13.81 14.04 13.45
CA ASN A 22 15.06 14.78 13.27
C ASN A 22 16.31 13.88 13.30
N PRO A 23 16.43 12.89 14.22
CA PRO A 23 17.56 11.96 14.20
C PRO A 23 17.71 11.15 12.92
N TRP A 24 16.61 10.82 12.24
CA TRP A 24 16.69 10.18 10.93
C TRP A 24 17.49 11.01 9.91
N LYS A 25 17.41 12.34 9.94
CA LYS A 25 18.14 13.20 9.01
C LYS A 25 19.66 13.03 9.15
N SER A 26 20.17 13.11 10.38
CA SER A 26 21.60 12.90 10.66
C SER A 26 22.03 11.45 10.40
N ARG A 27 21.17 10.48 10.71
CA ARG A 27 21.41 9.06 10.43
C ARG A 27 21.54 8.77 8.94
N LEU A 28 20.64 9.31 8.13
CA LEU A 28 20.66 9.19 6.67
C LEU A 28 21.89 9.88 6.09
N ALA A 29 22.25 11.08 6.57
CA ALA A 29 23.45 11.78 6.14
C ALA A 29 24.74 10.99 6.39
N LEU A 30 24.91 10.45 7.60
CA LEU A 30 26.07 9.61 7.93
C LEU A 30 26.13 8.35 7.05
N ASN A 31 25.01 7.67 6.88
CA ASN A 31 24.93 6.45 6.05
C ASN A 31 25.19 6.73 4.57
N TYR A 32 24.62 7.80 4.02
CA TYR A 32 24.81 8.19 2.63
C TYR A 32 26.26 8.51 2.33
N LYS A 33 26.94 9.18 3.27
CA LYS A 33 28.37 9.48 3.17
C LYS A 33 29.28 8.28 3.45
N GLY A 34 28.73 7.14 3.88
CA GLY A 34 29.52 5.96 4.28
C GLY A 34 30.39 6.19 5.51
N VAL A 35 30.05 7.15 6.38
CA VAL A 35 30.84 7.48 7.57
C VAL A 35 30.44 6.55 8.71
N PRO A 36 31.37 5.78 9.29
CA PRO A 36 31.08 4.91 10.42
C PRO A 36 30.75 5.74 11.67
N TYR A 37 29.75 5.30 12.41
CA TYR A 37 29.33 5.93 13.66
C TYR A 37 28.71 4.91 14.61
N LYS A 38 28.87 5.17 15.90
CA LYS A 38 28.14 4.48 16.96
C LYS A 38 26.93 5.30 17.39
N THR A 39 25.82 4.64 17.69
CA THR A 39 24.66 5.31 18.29
C THR A 39 24.75 5.20 19.82
N GLN A 40 24.73 6.34 20.51
CA GLN A 40 24.53 6.42 21.95
C GLN A 40 23.08 6.82 22.22
N TRP A 41 22.33 5.93 22.85
CA TRP A 41 20.93 6.17 23.17
C TRP A 41 20.80 7.00 24.45
N VAL A 42 20.00 8.07 24.41
CA VAL A 42 19.77 8.98 25.53
C VAL A 42 18.26 9.17 25.70
N GLU A 43 17.74 8.84 26.87
CA GLU A 43 16.33 9.06 27.20
C GLU A 43 16.01 10.57 27.23
N TYR A 44 14.77 10.94 26.96
CA TYR A 44 14.35 12.34 26.90
C TYR A 44 14.77 13.21 28.11
N PRO A 45 14.59 12.75 29.37
CA PRO A 45 15.01 13.52 30.55
C PRO A 45 16.52 13.78 30.60
N ASP A 46 17.32 12.91 29.97
CA ASP A 46 18.77 12.90 30.08
C ASP A 46 19.45 13.65 28.92
N ILE A 47 18.70 14.13 27.92
CA ILE A 47 19.25 14.88 26.77
C ILE A 47 19.99 16.12 27.26
N ALA A 48 19.32 16.99 28.00
CA ALA A 48 19.91 18.25 28.48
C ALA A 48 21.17 18.04 29.36
N PRO A 49 21.16 17.20 30.42
CA PRO A 49 22.36 16.97 31.21
C PRO A 49 23.50 16.32 30.39
N THR A 50 23.18 15.40 29.48
CA THR A 50 24.18 14.76 28.61
C THR A 50 24.85 15.78 27.69
N LEU A 51 24.06 16.60 26.99
CA LEU A 51 24.61 17.58 26.05
C LEU A 51 25.39 18.69 26.76
N LYS A 52 24.94 19.13 27.94
CA LYS A 52 25.71 20.05 28.81
C LYS A 52 27.07 19.48 29.20
N ALA A 53 27.11 18.20 29.61
CA ALA A 53 28.36 17.53 29.98
C ALA A 53 29.33 17.37 28.79
N LEU A 54 28.81 17.33 27.56
CA LEU A 54 29.61 17.31 26.33
C LEU A 54 30.07 18.70 25.89
N GLY A 55 29.73 19.76 26.63
CA GLY A 55 30.08 21.14 26.28
C GLY A 55 29.28 21.70 25.09
N VAL A 56 28.15 21.09 24.75
CA VAL A 56 27.25 21.61 23.70
C VAL A 56 26.62 22.91 24.19
N LYS A 57 26.62 23.94 23.32
CA LYS A 57 25.94 25.21 23.60
C LYS A 57 24.42 25.04 23.40
N PRO A 58 23.58 25.74 24.20
CA PRO A 58 22.14 25.72 23.98
C PRO A 58 21.80 26.23 22.58
N ASN A 59 20.69 25.74 22.03
CA ASN A 59 20.15 26.23 20.76
C ASN A 59 19.82 27.74 20.85
N PRO A 60 19.78 28.46 19.71
CA PRO A 60 19.45 29.87 19.68
C PRO A 60 18.11 30.20 20.34
N GLU A 61 17.99 31.41 20.87
CA GLU A 61 16.74 31.91 21.45
C GLU A 61 15.60 31.83 20.42
N GLY A 62 14.42 31.38 20.86
CA GLY A 62 13.27 31.08 19.99
C GLY A 62 13.25 29.64 19.44
N SER A 63 14.30 28.85 19.67
CA SER A 63 14.26 27.41 19.41
C SER A 63 13.27 26.69 20.34
N PHE A 64 12.77 25.53 19.89
CA PHE A 64 11.82 24.76 20.68
C PHE A 64 12.40 24.34 22.05
N ALA A 65 13.67 23.96 22.12
CA ALA A 65 14.34 23.65 23.38
C ALA A 65 15.84 23.95 23.29
N ASP A 66 16.45 24.29 24.42
CA ASP A 66 17.89 24.53 24.53
C ASP A 66 18.73 23.33 24.08
N TYR A 67 18.29 22.11 24.39
CA TYR A 67 19.02 20.87 24.12
C TYR A 67 18.12 19.86 23.44
N THR A 68 18.54 19.39 22.28
CA THR A 68 17.70 18.58 21.38
C THR A 68 18.45 17.37 20.83
N SER A 69 17.67 16.36 20.43
CA SER A 69 18.16 15.24 19.62
C SER A 69 17.78 15.47 18.16
N PRO A 70 18.68 15.22 17.19
CA PRO A 70 19.98 14.55 17.35
C PRO A 70 21.11 15.48 17.82
N ALA A 71 22.15 14.86 18.35
CA ALA A 71 23.47 15.47 18.53
C ALA A 71 24.57 14.50 18.08
N VAL A 72 25.75 15.01 17.69
CA VAL A 72 26.92 14.20 17.38
C VAL A 72 28.12 14.66 18.19
N LYS A 73 28.99 13.72 18.59
CA LYS A 73 30.35 14.00 19.01
C LYS A 73 31.31 13.52 17.92
N LEU A 74 32.12 14.43 17.42
CA LEU A 74 33.11 14.18 16.39
C LEU A 74 34.41 13.62 16.98
N PRO A 75 35.29 13.01 16.15
CA PRO A 75 36.58 12.52 16.60
C PRO A 75 37.51 13.61 17.14
N SER A 76 37.27 14.86 16.75
CA SER A 76 37.97 16.05 17.28
C SER A 76 37.60 16.37 18.74
N GLY A 77 36.59 15.69 19.29
CA GLY A 77 35.99 16.00 20.59
C GLY A 77 34.88 17.04 20.54
N GLN A 78 34.72 17.75 19.41
CA GLN A 78 33.63 18.72 19.22
C GLN A 78 32.26 18.02 19.23
N ALA A 79 31.32 18.58 19.98
CA ALA A 79 29.94 18.12 20.02
C ALA A 79 29.00 19.16 19.39
N ILE A 80 28.07 18.70 18.55
CA ILE A 80 27.17 19.52 17.75
C ILE A 80 25.76 18.98 17.91
N GLN A 81 24.79 19.84 18.18
CA GLN A 81 23.37 19.48 18.21
C GLN A 81 22.62 20.06 17.02
N ASP A 82 21.40 19.55 16.83
CA ASP A 82 20.50 19.85 15.71
C ASP A 82 21.00 19.28 14.37
N SER A 83 20.07 18.68 13.64
CA SER A 83 20.30 18.03 12.37
C SER A 83 20.92 18.96 11.31
N TRP A 84 20.61 20.26 11.31
CA TRP A 84 21.10 21.19 10.27
C TRP A 84 22.58 21.59 10.46
N PRO A 85 23.02 22.06 11.64
CA PRO A 85 24.46 22.23 11.92
C PRO A 85 25.26 20.94 11.73
N ILE A 86 24.70 19.79 12.11
CA ILE A 86 25.33 18.49 11.90
C ILE A 86 25.55 18.24 10.40
N ALA A 87 24.55 18.47 9.55
CA ALA A 87 24.67 18.28 8.12
C ALA A 87 25.77 19.16 7.50
N HIS A 88 25.88 20.43 7.92
CA HIS A 88 26.93 21.34 7.45
C HIS A 88 28.32 20.86 7.82
N GLU A 89 28.49 20.41 9.05
CA GLU A 89 29.79 19.93 9.50
C GLU A 89 30.17 18.60 8.84
N LEU A 90 29.19 17.71 8.61
CA LEU A 90 29.42 16.49 7.84
C LEU A 90 29.77 16.78 6.39
N GLU A 91 29.13 17.76 5.75
CA GLU A 91 29.48 18.21 4.39
C GLU A 91 30.90 18.77 4.34
N ARG A 92 31.29 19.56 5.35
CA ARG A 92 32.63 20.14 5.45
C ARG A 92 33.72 19.08 5.65
N LEU A 93 33.47 18.10 6.51
CA LEU A 93 34.44 17.04 6.84
C LEU A 93 34.50 15.93 5.79
N TYR A 94 33.37 15.64 5.16
CA TYR A 94 33.20 14.53 4.22
C TYR A 94 32.43 15.04 2.99
N PRO A 95 33.09 15.77 2.07
CA PRO A 95 32.41 16.46 0.98
C PRO A 95 31.84 15.52 -0.11
N ASP A 96 32.30 14.26 -0.18
CA ASP A 96 31.84 13.29 -1.16
C ASP A 96 31.27 12.03 -0.49
N PRO A 97 30.07 11.54 -0.87
CA PRO A 97 29.09 12.22 -1.72
C PRO A 97 28.48 13.47 -1.06
N SER A 98 28.20 14.50 -1.86
CA SER A 98 27.64 15.77 -1.38
C SER A 98 26.19 15.63 -0.91
N LEU A 99 25.84 16.37 0.14
CA LEU A 99 24.46 16.54 0.61
C LEU A 99 23.69 17.61 -0.16
N HIS A 100 24.35 18.38 -1.03
CA HIS A 100 23.75 19.47 -1.80
C HIS A 100 22.94 20.44 -0.92
N LEU A 101 23.59 20.97 0.13
CA LEU A 101 22.96 21.81 1.16
C LEU A 101 22.47 23.19 0.63
N ASP A 102 22.86 23.53 -0.59
CA ASP A 102 22.45 24.70 -1.36
C ASP A 102 21.20 24.46 -2.23
N SER A 103 20.67 23.23 -2.27
CA SER A 103 19.51 22.89 -3.10
C SER A 103 18.27 23.75 -2.74
N PRO A 104 17.60 24.36 -3.74
CA PRO A 104 16.43 25.20 -3.52
C PRO A 104 15.21 24.43 -2.99
N TYR A 105 15.26 23.09 -3.02
CA TYR A 105 14.18 22.23 -2.51
C TYR A 105 14.21 22.06 -0.99
N ILE A 106 15.35 22.30 -0.33
CA ILE A 106 15.49 22.06 1.11
C ILE A 106 14.47 22.86 1.92
N GLN A 107 14.41 24.18 1.70
CA GLN A 107 13.48 25.03 2.46
C GLN A 107 12.03 24.70 2.13
N LYS A 108 11.70 24.46 0.84
CA LYS A 108 10.34 24.08 0.41
C LYS A 108 9.87 22.80 1.14
N VAL A 109 10.75 21.80 1.24
CA VAL A 109 10.45 20.53 1.92
C VAL A 109 10.36 20.72 3.43
N ILE A 110 11.21 21.55 4.05
CA ILE A 110 11.11 21.90 5.47
C ILE A 110 9.74 22.51 5.79
N ASP A 111 9.29 23.47 4.99
CA ASP A 111 8.02 24.17 5.20
C ASP A 111 6.85 23.18 5.11
N ILE A 112 6.82 22.35 4.06
CA ILE A 112 5.75 21.36 3.86
C ILE A 112 5.74 20.31 4.98
N ILE A 113 6.90 19.81 5.39
CA ILE A 113 6.97 18.80 6.47
C ILE A 113 6.57 19.41 7.81
N THR A 114 6.87 20.69 8.03
CA THR A 114 6.41 21.43 9.21
C THR A 114 4.89 21.55 9.22
N ASP A 115 4.28 21.88 8.09
CA ASP A 115 2.83 21.91 7.95
C ASP A 115 2.20 20.53 8.19
N ILE A 116 2.74 19.47 7.56
CA ILE A 116 2.28 18.08 7.75
C ILE A 116 2.35 17.72 9.24
N ALA A 117 3.52 17.89 9.86
CA ALA A 117 3.73 17.58 11.26
C ALA A 117 2.80 18.41 12.17
N GLY A 118 2.54 19.67 11.84
CA GLY A 118 1.56 20.49 12.54
C GLY A 118 0.15 19.89 12.48
N ALA A 119 -0.30 19.49 11.29
CA ALA A 119 -1.64 18.95 11.06
C ALA A 119 -1.86 17.60 11.76
N ILE A 120 -0.88 16.68 11.72
CA ILE A 120 -0.99 15.36 12.36
C ILE A 120 -0.52 15.34 13.82
N ARG A 121 -0.15 16.49 14.39
CA ARG A 121 0.30 16.63 15.78
C ARG A 121 -0.59 15.96 16.81
N PRO A 122 -1.93 16.11 16.77
CA PRO A 122 -2.81 15.45 17.74
C PRO A 122 -2.67 13.92 17.73
N ILE A 123 -2.38 13.32 16.57
CA ILE A 123 -2.26 11.87 16.41
C ILE A 123 -0.92 11.39 16.99
N TYR A 124 0.20 11.95 16.52
CA TYR A 124 1.49 11.40 16.93
C TYR A 124 1.89 11.79 18.36
N PHE A 125 1.40 12.91 18.91
CA PHE A 125 1.66 13.24 20.32
C PHE A 125 1.10 12.16 21.25
N ALA A 126 -0.09 11.63 20.98
CA ALA A 126 -0.64 10.52 21.75
C ALA A 126 0.00 9.16 21.40
N ALA A 127 0.33 8.93 20.12
CA ALA A 127 0.90 7.66 19.68
C ALA A 127 2.35 7.41 20.17
N VAL A 128 3.21 8.43 20.21
CA VAL A 128 4.63 8.30 20.55
C VAL A 128 4.86 7.69 21.96
N PRO A 129 4.35 8.26 23.06
CA PRO A 129 4.58 7.69 24.40
C PRO A 129 3.91 6.32 24.58
N ARG A 130 2.78 6.10 23.90
CA ARG A 130 2.03 4.84 23.94
C ARG A 130 2.79 3.70 23.24
N LYS A 131 3.30 3.94 22.02
CA LYS A 131 3.87 2.91 21.14
C LYS A 131 5.38 2.77 21.22
N LEU A 132 6.11 3.88 21.40
CA LEU A 132 7.56 3.92 21.15
C LEU A 132 8.42 4.11 22.38
N LEU A 133 8.01 4.92 23.35
CA LEU A 133 8.93 5.39 24.39
C LEU A 133 9.03 4.46 25.61
N ASN A 134 10.24 4.31 26.16
CA ASN A 134 10.45 3.71 27.47
C ASN A 134 9.72 4.50 28.57
N PRO A 135 9.42 3.91 29.74
CA PRO A 135 8.57 4.55 30.76
C PRO A 135 9.04 5.95 31.19
N SER A 136 10.34 6.17 31.39
CA SER A 136 10.91 7.48 31.77
C SER A 136 10.69 8.54 30.68
N SER A 137 11.02 8.20 29.44
CA SER A 137 10.78 9.05 28.27
C SER A 137 9.29 9.30 28.02
N ALA A 138 8.44 8.31 28.20
CA ALA A 138 6.99 8.43 28.03
C ALA A 138 6.41 9.44 29.03
N ALA A 139 6.76 9.31 30.31
CA ALA A 139 6.30 10.22 31.36
C ALA A 139 6.76 11.66 31.11
N TYR A 140 8.04 11.85 30.78
CA TYR A 140 8.58 13.16 30.42
C TYR A 140 7.91 13.75 29.18
N PHE A 141 7.69 12.94 28.14
CA PHE A 141 7.05 13.39 26.91
C PHE A 141 5.62 13.85 27.18
N ILE A 142 4.81 13.07 27.90
CA ILE A 142 3.43 13.44 28.24
C ILE A 142 3.44 14.78 28.98
N LEU A 143 4.15 14.87 30.11
CA LEU A 143 4.20 16.07 30.96
C LEU A 143 4.56 17.32 30.15
N THR A 144 5.66 17.28 29.41
CA THR A 144 6.19 18.46 28.71
C THR A 144 5.37 18.84 27.47
N ARG A 145 4.67 17.89 26.83
CA ARG A 145 3.83 18.20 25.66
C ARG A 145 2.47 18.73 26.11
N GLU A 146 1.90 18.22 27.18
CA GLU A 146 0.66 18.73 27.77
C GLU A 146 0.81 20.14 28.28
N GLU A 147 1.88 20.43 29.03
CA GLU A 147 2.20 21.80 29.48
C GLU A 147 2.28 22.77 28.30
N ARG A 148 2.90 22.33 27.20
CA ARG A 148 3.04 23.15 26.01
C ARG A 148 1.71 23.41 25.29
N ILE A 149 0.89 22.38 25.10
CA ILE A 149 -0.36 22.53 24.33
C ILE A 149 -1.53 23.00 25.21
N GLY A 150 -1.38 22.98 26.54
CA GLY A 150 -2.39 23.40 27.50
C GLY A 150 -3.58 22.44 27.64
N ILE A 151 -3.45 21.20 27.15
CA ILE A 151 -4.49 20.17 27.17
C ILE A 151 -3.87 18.77 27.28
N ASP A 152 -4.57 17.86 27.93
CA ASP A 152 -4.19 16.43 28.01
C ASP A 152 -4.10 15.80 26.60
N LEU A 153 -3.08 14.95 26.39
CA LEU A 153 -2.81 14.40 25.05
C LEU A 153 -3.93 13.49 24.53
N SER A 154 -4.61 12.76 25.42
CA SER A 154 -5.72 11.88 25.02
C SER A 154 -6.94 12.70 24.60
N THR A 155 -7.23 13.79 25.33
CA THR A 155 -8.28 14.74 24.99
C THR A 155 -7.96 15.48 23.68
N TYR A 156 -6.68 15.78 23.44
CA TYR A 156 -6.24 16.40 22.20
C TYR A 156 -6.39 15.45 21.00
N GLU A 157 -6.01 14.17 21.12
CA GLU A 157 -6.22 13.14 20.09
C GLU A 157 -7.71 12.96 19.78
N GLU A 158 -8.57 12.95 20.81
CA GLU A 158 -10.03 12.81 20.63
C GLU A 158 -10.66 13.99 19.88
N LYS A 159 -10.30 15.23 20.23
CA LYS A 159 -10.92 16.44 19.65
C LYS A 159 -10.38 16.80 18.26
N GLU A 160 -9.07 16.62 18.07
CA GLU A 160 -8.36 17.16 16.92
C GLU A 160 -7.67 16.09 16.06
N GLY A 161 -7.59 14.84 16.54
CA GLY A 161 -6.94 13.73 15.83
C GLY A 161 -7.85 13.03 14.82
N GLY A 162 -7.57 11.74 14.61
CA GLY A 162 -8.36 10.88 13.73
C GLY A 162 -8.46 11.41 12.29
N GLN A 163 -9.63 11.26 11.69
CA GLN A 163 -9.90 11.67 10.31
C GLN A 163 -9.70 13.18 10.10
N LYS A 164 -10.08 14.01 11.08
CA LYS A 164 -9.96 15.49 11.00
C LYS A 164 -8.51 15.93 10.80
N ALA A 165 -7.59 15.41 11.60
CA ALA A 165 -6.16 15.70 11.44
C ALA A 165 -5.61 15.25 10.08
N TRP A 166 -6.04 14.08 9.59
CA TRP A 166 -5.62 13.57 8.28
C TRP A 166 -6.17 14.38 7.11
N GLU A 167 -7.43 14.83 7.19
CA GLU A 167 -8.03 15.74 6.20
C GLU A 167 -7.29 17.08 6.16
N ASN A 168 -6.92 17.63 7.31
CA ASN A 168 -6.10 18.84 7.40
C ASN A 168 -4.69 18.65 6.84
N ALA A 169 -4.13 17.44 6.96
CA ALA A 169 -2.79 17.13 6.44
C ALA A 169 -2.79 16.90 4.92
N ALA A 170 -3.93 16.51 4.33
CA ALA A 170 -4.04 16.09 2.94
C ALA A 170 -3.50 17.11 1.91
N PRO A 171 -3.80 18.42 2.01
CA PRO A 171 -3.28 19.41 1.07
C PRO A 171 -1.75 19.52 1.11
N HIS A 172 -1.13 19.32 2.28
CA HIS A 172 0.32 19.40 2.44
C HIS A 172 1.01 18.16 1.85
N PHE A 173 0.40 16.99 1.99
CA PHE A 173 0.82 15.80 1.24
C PHE A 173 0.65 15.98 -0.27
N GLY A 174 -0.39 16.67 -0.74
CA GLY A 174 -0.50 17.07 -2.14
C GLY A 174 0.68 17.92 -2.62
N ARG A 175 1.09 18.92 -1.81
CA ARG A 175 2.25 19.79 -2.11
C ARG A 175 3.56 19.01 -2.20
N ILE A 176 3.81 18.03 -1.33
CA ILE A 176 5.06 17.25 -1.39
C ILE A 176 5.11 16.36 -2.64
N VAL A 177 3.97 15.77 -3.02
CA VAL A 177 3.86 14.97 -4.25
C VAL A 177 4.09 15.84 -5.48
N ALA A 178 3.50 17.05 -5.52
CA ALA A 178 3.71 17.99 -6.62
C ALA A 178 5.20 18.35 -6.79
N LEU A 179 5.92 18.62 -5.68
CA LEU A 179 7.36 18.88 -5.74
C LEU A 179 8.15 17.68 -6.29
N LEU A 180 7.83 16.45 -5.88
CA LEU A 180 8.49 15.25 -6.42
C LEU A 180 8.21 15.03 -7.91
N GLN A 181 7.11 15.59 -8.43
CA GLN A 181 6.72 15.46 -9.84
C GLN A 181 7.34 16.54 -10.75
N GLU A 182 7.98 17.58 -10.19
CA GLU A 182 8.67 18.61 -10.99
C GLU A 182 9.84 18.01 -11.81
N HIS A 183 10.44 16.93 -11.31
CA HIS A 183 11.64 16.29 -11.86
C HIS A 183 11.42 14.78 -12.11
N PRO A 184 10.75 14.39 -13.21
CA PRO A 184 10.37 12.99 -13.48
C PRO A 184 11.56 12.06 -13.80
N GLU A 185 12.76 12.61 -14.00
CA GLU A 185 13.99 11.88 -14.35
C GLU A 185 14.55 11.00 -13.23
N GLY A 186 14.07 11.15 -11.99
CA GLY A 186 14.48 10.28 -10.90
C GLY A 186 13.58 10.38 -9.66
N PRO A 187 13.87 9.60 -8.61
CA PRO A 187 12.99 9.48 -7.45
C PRO A 187 13.16 10.59 -6.41
N PHE A 188 14.06 11.55 -6.64
CA PHE A 188 14.44 12.61 -5.69
C PHE A 188 13.84 13.96 -6.05
N PHE A 189 13.83 14.90 -5.12
CA PHE A 189 13.30 16.25 -5.38
C PHE A 189 14.07 17.00 -6.49
N GLU A 190 15.35 16.66 -6.70
CA GLU A 190 16.18 17.18 -7.79
C GLU A 190 16.43 16.09 -8.85
N GLY A 191 15.41 15.28 -9.09
CA GLY A 191 15.38 14.25 -10.12
C GLY A 191 16.29 13.07 -9.80
N ALA A 192 17.42 12.99 -10.50
CA ALA A 192 18.41 11.93 -10.31
C ALA A 192 19.38 12.21 -9.14
N THR A 193 19.46 13.45 -8.68
CA THR A 193 20.41 13.88 -7.65
C THR A 193 19.79 13.79 -6.26
N VAL A 194 20.44 13.06 -5.36
CA VAL A 194 20.07 13.02 -3.95
C VAL A 194 20.48 14.32 -3.28
N THR A 195 19.58 14.94 -2.53
CA THR A 195 19.85 16.15 -1.76
C THR A 195 19.45 15.97 -0.30
N TYR A 196 19.82 16.92 0.55
CA TYR A 196 19.38 16.92 1.94
C TYR A 196 17.86 17.06 2.08
N ALA A 197 17.15 17.62 1.08
CA ALA A 197 15.69 17.67 1.05
C ALA A 197 15.09 16.25 1.12
N ASP A 198 15.69 15.30 0.40
CA ASP A 198 15.28 13.90 0.40
C ASP A 198 15.44 13.26 1.78
N PHE A 199 16.46 13.64 2.56
CA PHE A 199 16.68 13.08 3.90
C PHE A 199 15.66 13.59 4.91
N ILE A 200 15.22 14.84 4.75
CA ILE A 200 14.14 15.41 5.57
C ILE A 200 12.83 14.66 5.28
N PHE A 201 12.52 14.41 4.00
CA PHE A 201 11.32 13.68 3.60
C PHE A 201 11.34 12.21 4.00
N VAL A 202 12.43 11.48 3.71
CA VAL A 202 12.58 10.09 4.14
C VAL A 202 12.56 9.98 5.67
N GLY A 203 13.09 10.98 6.39
CA GLY A 203 12.96 11.06 7.84
C GLY A 203 11.51 11.09 8.32
N LEU A 204 10.62 11.84 7.64
CA LEU A 204 9.18 11.81 7.90
C LEU A 204 8.57 10.44 7.62
N LEU A 205 8.87 9.84 6.47
CA LEU A 205 8.32 8.53 6.10
C LEU A 205 8.73 7.45 7.12
N ARG A 206 10.00 7.45 7.55
CA ARG A 206 10.49 6.53 8.59
C ARG A 206 9.84 6.78 9.93
N PHE A 207 9.62 8.03 10.32
CA PHE A 207 8.91 8.36 11.55
C PHE A 207 7.46 7.82 11.54
N LEU A 208 6.74 8.04 10.44
CA LEU A 208 5.37 7.53 10.26
C LEU A 208 5.32 6.01 10.22
N GLU A 209 6.28 5.37 9.56
CA GLU A 209 6.43 3.91 9.53
C GLU A 209 6.56 3.34 10.95
N ARG A 210 7.38 3.97 11.81
CA ARG A 210 7.58 3.52 13.19
C ARG A 210 6.32 3.66 14.06
N LEU A 211 5.38 4.52 13.69
CA LEU A 211 4.10 4.70 14.38
C LEU A 211 2.94 3.90 13.76
N ASP A 212 3.21 3.08 12.73
CA ASP A 212 2.20 2.42 11.89
C ASP A 212 1.24 3.40 11.20
N LEU A 213 1.70 4.63 10.93
CA LEU A 213 0.91 5.70 10.31
C LEU A 213 1.23 5.90 8.82
N LEU A 214 2.25 5.22 8.30
CA LEU A 214 2.70 5.39 6.91
C LEU A 214 1.58 5.10 5.90
N TRP A 215 0.82 4.02 6.11
CA TRP A 215 -0.26 3.66 5.18
C TRP A 215 -1.37 4.69 5.15
N GLN A 216 -1.77 5.25 6.29
CA GLN A 216 -2.76 6.33 6.33
C GLN A 216 -2.25 7.59 5.65
N ALA A 217 -0.97 7.93 5.83
CA ALA A 217 -0.35 9.04 5.11
C ALA A 217 -0.34 8.80 3.59
N LEU A 218 -0.09 7.57 3.13
CA LEU A 218 -0.15 7.21 1.71
C LEU A 218 -1.58 7.25 1.16
N ASP A 219 -2.57 6.74 1.90
CA ASP A 219 -3.99 6.82 1.52
C ASP A 219 -4.44 8.29 1.37
N VAL A 220 -4.00 9.15 2.29
CA VAL A 220 -4.24 10.59 2.25
C VAL A 220 -3.47 11.26 1.10
N CYS A 221 -2.25 10.84 0.80
CA CYS A 221 -1.50 11.32 -0.38
C CYS A 221 -2.22 10.96 -1.67
N GLU A 222 -2.75 9.75 -1.79
CA GLU A 222 -3.52 9.31 -2.95
C GLU A 222 -4.84 10.08 -3.07
N ALA A 223 -5.52 10.33 -1.95
CA ALA A 223 -6.68 11.23 -1.92
C ALA A 223 -6.31 12.69 -2.24
N GLY A 224 -5.11 13.16 -1.86
CA GLY A 224 -4.60 14.50 -2.10
C GLY A 224 -4.12 14.75 -3.53
N LYS A 225 -3.62 13.71 -4.23
CA LYS A 225 -3.45 13.71 -5.69
C LYS A 225 -4.78 13.97 -6.40
N ALA A 226 -5.87 13.48 -5.82
CA ALA A 226 -7.24 13.70 -6.26
C ALA A 226 -7.82 15.01 -5.69
N GLY A 227 -7.18 16.15 -5.97
CA GLY A 227 -7.76 17.50 -5.80
C GLY A 227 -8.98 17.78 -6.70
N GLY A 228 -9.74 16.76 -7.04
CA GLY A 228 -10.98 16.74 -7.78
C GLY A 228 -11.70 15.44 -7.40
N ARG A 229 -13.04 15.42 -7.46
CA ARG A 229 -13.86 14.20 -7.26
C ARG A 229 -13.11 12.96 -7.72
N LYS A 230 -12.95 11.95 -6.85
CA LYS A 230 -12.41 10.63 -7.24
C LYS A 230 -13.05 10.24 -8.57
N SER A 231 -12.24 10.08 -9.61
CA SER A 231 -12.75 9.57 -10.87
C SER A 231 -13.16 8.11 -10.65
N ALA A 232 -14.07 7.59 -11.46
CA ALA A 232 -14.42 6.16 -11.39
C ALA A 232 -13.17 5.28 -11.56
N GLU A 233 -12.15 5.78 -12.26
CA GLU A 233 -10.91 5.08 -12.51
C GLU A 233 -10.10 4.85 -11.22
N ASP A 234 -10.00 5.86 -10.36
CA ASP A 234 -9.25 5.78 -9.09
C ASP A 234 -9.94 4.90 -8.04
N VAL A 235 -11.26 4.73 -8.14
CA VAL A 235 -12.04 3.89 -7.22
C VAL A 235 -11.86 2.41 -7.55
N TYR A 236 -11.75 2.08 -8.83
CA TYR A 236 -11.85 0.70 -9.31
C TYR A 236 -10.56 0.11 -9.92
N PHE A 237 -9.47 0.88 -10.10
CA PHE A 237 -8.20 0.40 -10.66
C PHE A 237 -6.99 0.46 -9.73
N ALA A 238 -6.03 -0.44 -9.98
CA ALA A 238 -4.70 -0.45 -9.38
C ALA A 238 -3.56 -0.11 -10.38
N GLN A 239 -3.84 0.02 -11.69
CA GLN A 239 -2.88 0.25 -12.78
C GLN A 239 -3.52 1.06 -13.92
N HIS A 240 -2.74 1.55 -14.90
CA HIS A 240 -3.21 2.33 -16.06
C HIS A 240 -4.34 1.60 -16.83
N PRO A 241 -5.57 2.11 -16.85
CA PRO A 241 -6.72 1.39 -17.39
C PRO A 241 -6.80 1.47 -18.91
N SER A 242 -7.30 0.38 -19.51
CA SER A 242 -7.74 0.36 -20.92
C SER A 242 -9.11 1.01 -21.10
N GLU A 243 -9.48 1.38 -22.34
CA GLU A 243 -10.78 2.03 -22.64
C GLU A 243 -12.00 1.20 -22.18
N LEU A 244 -11.91 -0.14 -22.32
CA LEU A 244 -12.94 -1.06 -21.83
C LEU A 244 -13.04 -1.04 -20.31
N GLU A 245 -11.89 -1.03 -19.64
CA GLU A 245 -11.80 -0.96 -18.19
C GLU A 245 -12.42 0.35 -17.71
N THR A 246 -11.99 1.51 -18.22
CA THR A 246 -12.59 2.82 -17.92
C THR A 246 -14.11 2.81 -18.09
N SER A 247 -14.61 2.21 -19.17
CA SER A 247 -16.06 2.10 -19.42
C SER A 247 -16.78 1.29 -18.34
N ILE A 248 -16.17 0.19 -17.88
CA ILE A 248 -16.71 -0.65 -16.80
C ILE A 248 -16.64 0.06 -15.45
N ALA A 249 -15.54 0.76 -15.16
CA ALA A 249 -15.42 1.54 -13.93
C ALA A 249 -16.48 2.65 -13.86
N ASN A 250 -16.70 3.38 -14.95
CA ASN A 250 -17.77 4.37 -15.04
C ASN A 250 -19.16 3.73 -14.82
N ALA A 251 -19.39 2.54 -15.38
CA ALA A 251 -20.61 1.78 -15.11
C ALA A 251 -20.79 1.40 -13.63
N LEU A 252 -19.73 0.94 -12.96
CA LEU A 252 -19.79 0.63 -11.54
C LEU A 252 -20.04 1.87 -10.68
N TYR A 253 -19.42 3.00 -11.02
CA TYR A 253 -19.61 4.27 -10.34
C TYR A 253 -21.04 4.82 -10.48
N GLU A 254 -21.60 4.73 -11.69
CA GLU A 254 -23.00 5.07 -11.93
C GLU A 254 -23.94 4.18 -11.10
N LEU A 255 -23.67 2.87 -11.03
CA LEU A 255 -24.45 1.95 -10.21
C LEU A 255 -24.34 2.27 -8.72
N GLU A 256 -23.16 2.64 -8.23
CA GLU A 256 -22.98 3.11 -6.85
C GLU A 256 -23.79 4.38 -6.56
N THR A 257 -23.87 5.29 -7.52
CA THR A 257 -24.52 6.60 -7.34
C THR A 257 -26.03 6.53 -7.48
N HIS A 258 -26.52 5.77 -8.45
CA HIS A 258 -27.95 5.73 -8.82
C HIS A 258 -28.72 4.59 -8.17
N VAL A 259 -28.06 3.55 -7.64
CA VAL A 259 -28.72 2.40 -7.00
C VAL A 259 -28.36 2.35 -5.51
N PRO A 260 -29.20 2.92 -4.61
CA PRO A 260 -28.87 3.08 -3.19
C PRO A 260 -28.58 1.76 -2.48
N ASP A 261 -29.26 0.67 -2.86
CA ASP A 261 -29.06 -0.67 -2.29
C ASP A 261 -27.68 -1.27 -2.60
N LEU A 262 -27.09 -0.91 -3.74
CA LEU A 262 -25.78 -1.43 -4.18
C LEU A 262 -24.62 -0.58 -3.65
N LYS A 263 -24.88 0.67 -3.27
CA LYS A 263 -23.86 1.63 -2.82
C LYS A 263 -22.97 1.09 -1.69
N ALA A 264 -23.58 0.60 -0.62
CA ALA A 264 -22.84 0.09 0.55
C ALA A 264 -22.00 -1.17 0.20
N SER A 265 -22.46 -1.97 -0.76
CA SER A 265 -21.81 -3.21 -1.17
C SER A 265 -20.74 -3.00 -2.25
N LEU A 266 -20.90 -1.99 -3.12
CA LEU A 266 -19.97 -1.68 -4.22
C LEU A 266 -18.78 -0.82 -3.79
N ARG A 267 -18.95 0.07 -2.79
CA ARG A 267 -17.89 0.96 -2.31
C ARG A 267 -16.57 0.27 -1.91
N PRO A 268 -16.56 -0.92 -1.25
CA PRO A 268 -15.32 -1.62 -0.93
C PRO A 268 -14.82 -2.54 -2.05
N LEU A 269 -15.56 -2.66 -3.16
CA LEU A 269 -15.24 -3.62 -4.22
C LEU A 269 -14.42 -2.96 -5.32
N GLN A 270 -13.31 -3.62 -5.67
CA GLN A 270 -12.41 -3.21 -6.73
C GLN A 270 -12.16 -4.39 -7.66
N PHE A 271 -11.86 -4.12 -8.91
CA PHE A 271 -11.47 -5.16 -9.87
C PHE A 271 -10.05 -4.89 -10.38
N VAL A 272 -9.35 -5.93 -10.80
CA VAL A 272 -7.96 -5.87 -11.23
C VAL A 272 -7.86 -5.49 -12.70
N SER A 273 -8.63 -6.18 -13.55
CA SER A 273 -8.62 -5.96 -14.99
C SER A 273 -9.89 -6.49 -15.63
N ALA A 274 -10.20 -6.04 -16.84
CA ALA A 274 -11.29 -6.58 -17.65
C ALA A 274 -10.77 -7.05 -19.01
N ARG A 275 -11.28 -8.18 -19.51
CA ARG A 275 -10.94 -8.71 -20.83
C ARG A 275 -12.20 -9.02 -21.63
N GLU A 276 -12.22 -8.56 -22.87
CA GLU A 276 -13.25 -8.93 -23.84
C GLU A 276 -12.80 -10.18 -24.62
N LEU A 277 -13.65 -11.21 -24.64
CA LEU A 277 -13.40 -12.48 -25.31
C LEU A 277 -14.52 -12.78 -26.30
N GLU A 278 -14.17 -13.17 -27.51
CA GLU A 278 -15.15 -13.67 -28.48
C GLU A 278 -15.61 -15.09 -28.10
N VAL A 279 -16.92 -15.32 -28.06
CA VAL A 279 -17.53 -16.57 -27.60
C VAL A 279 -17.93 -17.50 -28.76
N GLY A 280 -17.94 -16.97 -29.98
CA GLY A 280 -18.46 -17.65 -31.17
C GLY A 280 -19.84 -17.11 -31.56
N HIS A 281 -20.24 -17.34 -32.81
CA HIS A 281 -21.51 -16.85 -33.38
C HIS A 281 -21.75 -15.33 -33.24
N GLY A 282 -20.67 -14.54 -33.29
CA GLY A 282 -20.73 -13.07 -33.18
C GLY A 282 -20.95 -12.53 -31.76
N LYS A 283 -21.16 -13.39 -30.75
CA LYS A 283 -21.31 -12.98 -29.35
C LYS A 283 -19.97 -12.76 -28.67
N ARG A 284 -19.92 -11.81 -27.73
CA ARG A 284 -18.73 -11.51 -26.93
C ARG A 284 -19.03 -11.69 -25.45
N ALA A 285 -18.00 -11.93 -24.65
CA ALA A 285 -18.07 -11.98 -23.20
C ALA A 285 -17.04 -11.05 -22.59
N ILE A 286 -17.46 -10.30 -21.58
CA ILE A 286 -16.58 -9.50 -20.75
C ILE A 286 -16.25 -10.31 -19.50
N VAL A 287 -14.97 -10.55 -19.27
CA VAL A 287 -14.45 -11.23 -18.09
C VAL A 287 -13.80 -10.20 -17.17
N LEU A 288 -14.43 -9.98 -16.02
CA LEU A 288 -13.96 -9.09 -14.97
C LEU A 288 -13.11 -9.87 -13.96
N PHE A 289 -11.82 -9.55 -13.87
CA PHE A 289 -10.91 -10.17 -12.92
C PHE A 289 -10.93 -9.41 -11.59
N VAL A 290 -11.29 -10.07 -10.50
CA VAL A 290 -11.39 -9.46 -9.15
C VAL A 290 -10.32 -10.01 -8.21
N PRO A 291 -9.85 -9.25 -7.21
CA PRO A 291 -8.97 -9.79 -6.17
C PRO A 291 -9.67 -10.92 -5.41
N VAL A 292 -8.95 -12.00 -5.13
CA VAL A 292 -9.50 -13.18 -4.42
C VAL A 292 -10.19 -12.83 -3.10
N PRO A 293 -9.69 -11.91 -2.25
CA PRO A 293 -10.37 -11.53 -1.01
C PRO A 293 -11.73 -10.86 -1.22
N LEU A 294 -11.95 -10.21 -2.37
CA LEU A 294 -13.17 -9.45 -2.67
C LEU A 294 -14.23 -10.31 -3.38
N LEU A 295 -13.85 -11.49 -3.89
CA LEU A 295 -14.77 -12.40 -4.61
C LEU A 295 -16.05 -12.72 -3.81
N PRO A 296 -16.01 -13.03 -2.49
CA PRO A 296 -17.24 -13.27 -1.73
C PRO A 296 -18.16 -12.04 -1.67
N GLY A 297 -17.59 -10.84 -1.70
CA GLY A 297 -18.35 -9.59 -1.77
C GLY A 297 -19.05 -9.43 -3.12
N PHE A 298 -18.35 -9.73 -4.22
CA PHE A 298 -18.94 -9.76 -5.56
C PHE A 298 -20.06 -10.80 -5.66
N HIS A 299 -19.84 -12.02 -5.16
CA HIS A 299 -20.82 -13.11 -5.18
C HIS A 299 -22.18 -12.70 -4.56
N LYS A 300 -22.17 -11.94 -3.45
CA LYS A 300 -23.40 -11.46 -2.79
C LYS A 300 -24.28 -10.60 -3.69
N ILE A 301 -23.67 -9.81 -4.57
CA ILE A 301 -24.38 -8.86 -5.43
C ILE A 301 -24.39 -9.29 -6.91
N GLN A 302 -23.74 -10.40 -7.25
CA GLN A 302 -23.40 -10.77 -8.62
C GLN A 302 -24.62 -10.92 -9.53
N GLN A 303 -25.72 -11.49 -9.05
CA GLN A 303 -26.95 -11.62 -9.87
C GLN A 303 -27.51 -10.26 -10.31
N ARG A 304 -27.54 -9.27 -9.41
CA ARG A 304 -28.00 -7.91 -9.74
C ARG A 304 -26.96 -7.17 -10.57
N LEU A 305 -25.70 -7.26 -10.19
CA LEU A 305 -24.59 -6.57 -10.84
C LEU A 305 -24.42 -6.99 -12.30
N THR A 306 -24.39 -8.30 -12.57
CA THR A 306 -24.26 -8.83 -13.93
C THR A 306 -25.44 -8.40 -14.80
N ARG A 307 -26.66 -8.43 -14.28
CA ARG A 307 -27.84 -7.97 -15.02
C ARG A 307 -27.76 -6.50 -15.41
N GLU A 308 -27.35 -5.61 -14.50
CA GLU A 308 -27.23 -4.17 -14.82
C GLU A 308 -26.05 -3.90 -15.77
N LEU A 309 -24.93 -4.61 -15.61
CA LEU A 309 -23.81 -4.51 -16.54
C LEU A 309 -24.17 -5.04 -17.94
N GLU A 310 -24.91 -6.14 -18.05
CA GLU A 310 -25.34 -6.70 -19.33
C GLU A 310 -26.39 -5.83 -20.04
N LYS A 311 -27.22 -5.10 -19.29
CA LYS A 311 -28.09 -4.06 -19.87
C LYS A 311 -27.27 -2.94 -20.50
N LYS A 312 -26.23 -2.46 -19.80
CA LYS A 312 -25.38 -1.36 -20.27
C LYS A 312 -24.44 -1.77 -21.40
N PHE A 313 -23.93 -2.99 -21.34
CA PHE A 313 -23.05 -3.60 -22.34
C PHE A 313 -23.83 -4.64 -23.15
N SER A 314 -24.85 -4.17 -23.88
CA SER A 314 -25.73 -5.03 -24.69
C SER A 314 -24.94 -5.95 -25.62
N ASP A 315 -25.47 -7.15 -25.87
CA ASP A 315 -24.85 -8.22 -26.67
C ASP A 315 -23.56 -8.84 -26.10
N ARG A 316 -23.23 -8.53 -24.83
CA ARG A 316 -22.08 -9.10 -24.13
C ARG A 316 -22.49 -9.81 -22.85
N HIS A 317 -22.04 -11.05 -22.67
CA HIS A 317 -22.20 -11.75 -21.39
C HIS A 317 -21.13 -11.28 -20.40
N VAL A 318 -21.53 -10.93 -19.18
CA VAL A 318 -20.59 -10.46 -18.16
C VAL A 318 -20.30 -11.58 -17.16
N LEU A 319 -19.02 -11.89 -16.97
CA LEU A 319 -18.53 -12.91 -16.05
C LEU A 319 -17.54 -12.30 -15.07
N ILE A 320 -17.64 -12.69 -13.80
CA ILE A 320 -16.75 -12.23 -12.73
C ILE A 320 -15.89 -13.41 -12.27
N LEU A 321 -14.57 -13.28 -12.38
CA LEU A 321 -13.62 -14.33 -12.02
C LEU A 321 -12.56 -13.79 -11.05
N ALA A 322 -12.12 -14.59 -10.09
CA ALA A 322 -11.01 -14.18 -9.25
C ALA A 322 -9.66 -14.26 -9.98
N SER A 323 -8.85 -13.21 -9.89
CA SER A 323 -7.47 -13.16 -10.36
C SER A 323 -6.58 -14.04 -9.48
N ARG A 324 -6.27 -15.25 -9.97
CA ARG A 324 -5.47 -16.26 -9.26
C ARG A 324 -4.10 -16.43 -9.89
N ARG A 325 -3.06 -16.41 -9.05
CA ARG A 325 -1.67 -16.64 -9.49
C ARG A 325 -1.30 -18.12 -9.45
N ILE A 326 -0.93 -18.67 -10.61
CA ILE A 326 -0.39 -20.04 -10.73
C ILE A 326 1.13 -19.98 -10.51
N LEU A 327 1.63 -20.74 -9.53
CA LEU A 327 3.06 -20.94 -9.38
C LEU A 327 3.49 -22.18 -10.19
N PRO A 328 4.64 -22.17 -10.88
CA PRO A 328 5.12 -23.34 -11.61
C PRO A 328 5.48 -24.48 -10.64
N ARG A 329 5.44 -25.72 -11.13
CA ARG A 329 5.92 -26.87 -10.36
C ARG A 329 7.46 -26.76 -10.20
N PRO A 330 8.00 -26.88 -8.98
CA PRO A 330 9.44 -26.92 -8.78
C PRO A 330 10.07 -28.08 -9.56
N LYS A 331 11.18 -27.82 -10.25
CA LYS A 331 11.95 -28.86 -10.95
C LYS A 331 12.99 -29.44 -9.99
N ARG A 332 13.40 -30.70 -10.20
CA ARG A 332 14.40 -31.41 -9.37
C ARG A 332 15.81 -30.79 -9.42
N SER A 333 16.10 -29.92 -10.38
CA SER A 333 17.41 -29.28 -10.52
C SER A 333 17.54 -28.04 -9.62
N ASN A 334 18.56 -28.02 -8.76
CA ASN A 334 18.92 -26.89 -7.90
C ASN A 334 19.36 -25.64 -8.70
N ARG A 335 19.69 -25.78 -10.00
CA ARG A 335 20.00 -24.63 -10.89
C ARG A 335 18.76 -24.06 -11.58
N SER A 336 17.57 -24.65 -11.38
CA SER A 336 16.35 -24.15 -12.01
C SER A 336 15.90 -22.84 -11.38
N ARG A 337 15.65 -21.80 -12.17
CA ARG A 337 15.02 -20.54 -11.74
C ARG A 337 13.62 -20.73 -11.12
N THR A 338 13.05 -21.94 -11.24
CA THR A 338 11.77 -22.34 -10.62
C THR A 338 11.93 -23.09 -9.29
N SER A 339 13.17 -23.31 -8.82
CA SER A 339 13.46 -23.81 -7.48
C SER A 339 13.22 -22.69 -6.49
N GLN A 340 12.03 -22.66 -5.89
CA GLN A 340 11.68 -21.68 -4.85
C GLN A 340 12.02 -22.28 -3.48
N THR A 341 12.63 -21.47 -2.62
CA THR A 341 12.87 -21.80 -1.20
C THR A 341 11.56 -21.98 -0.43
N GLN A 342 10.54 -21.18 -0.75
CA GLN A 342 9.21 -21.32 -0.16
C GLN A 342 8.43 -22.48 -0.78
N LYS A 343 7.88 -23.37 0.06
CA LYS A 343 7.01 -24.46 -0.40
C LYS A 343 5.78 -23.92 -1.12
N ARG A 344 5.51 -24.42 -2.32
CA ARG A 344 4.35 -24.06 -3.15
C ARG A 344 3.03 -24.44 -2.44
N PRO A 345 2.12 -23.48 -2.16
CA PRO A 345 0.79 -23.78 -1.63
C PRO A 345 -0.09 -24.53 -2.63
N ARG A 346 -0.96 -25.44 -2.16
CA ARG A 346 -1.91 -26.19 -3.02
C ARG A 346 -2.85 -25.26 -3.79
N SER A 347 -3.29 -24.16 -3.16
CA SER A 347 -4.15 -23.14 -3.77
C SER A 347 -3.53 -22.44 -4.99
N ARG A 348 -2.19 -22.45 -5.11
CA ARG A 348 -1.45 -21.91 -6.26
C ARG A 348 -0.99 -22.98 -7.24
N THR A 349 -1.62 -24.17 -7.18
CA THR A 349 -1.37 -25.24 -8.15
C THR A 349 -2.23 -25.08 -9.39
N LEU A 350 -1.70 -25.48 -10.56
CA LEU A 350 -2.40 -25.39 -11.85
C LEU A 350 -3.80 -26.01 -11.77
N THR A 351 -3.90 -27.24 -11.27
CA THR A 351 -5.18 -27.96 -11.15
C THR A 351 -6.15 -27.26 -10.21
N ALA A 352 -5.71 -26.84 -9.01
CA ALA A 352 -6.58 -26.15 -8.06
C ALA A 352 -7.08 -24.80 -8.59
N VAL A 353 -6.22 -24.05 -9.29
CA VAL A 353 -6.62 -22.78 -9.90
C VAL A 353 -7.61 -23.01 -11.04
N HIS A 354 -7.39 -24.03 -11.89
CA HIS A 354 -8.33 -24.38 -12.96
C HIS A 354 -9.68 -24.86 -12.42
N ASP A 355 -9.69 -25.60 -11.31
CA ASP A 355 -10.92 -26.02 -10.64
C ASP A 355 -11.68 -24.83 -10.03
N ALA A 356 -10.95 -23.86 -9.45
CA ALA A 356 -11.55 -22.65 -8.91
C ALA A 356 -12.08 -21.71 -10.01
N ILE A 357 -11.39 -21.61 -11.15
CA ILE A 357 -11.89 -20.88 -12.32
C ILE A 357 -13.20 -21.51 -12.82
N LEU A 358 -13.30 -22.86 -12.87
CA LEU A 358 -14.55 -23.52 -13.25
C LEU A 358 -15.71 -23.10 -12.34
N ALA A 359 -15.47 -23.10 -11.02
CA ALA A 359 -16.50 -22.72 -10.05
C ALA A 359 -16.94 -21.26 -10.19
N ASP A 360 -15.99 -20.34 -10.42
CA ASP A 360 -16.31 -18.92 -10.62
C ASP A 360 -17.08 -18.68 -11.93
N VAL A 361 -16.71 -19.38 -13.03
CA VAL A 361 -17.36 -19.22 -14.34
C VAL A 361 -18.85 -19.58 -14.28
N VAL A 362 -19.22 -20.59 -13.50
CA VAL A 362 -20.61 -21.08 -13.44
C VAL A 362 -21.45 -20.47 -12.34
N TYR A 363 -20.86 -19.61 -11.49
CA TYR A 363 -21.59 -18.94 -10.40
C TYR A 363 -22.82 -18.20 -10.97
N PRO A 364 -24.02 -18.36 -10.37
CA PRO A 364 -24.31 -18.90 -9.04
C PRO A 364 -24.56 -20.42 -8.97
N VAL A 365 -24.48 -21.14 -10.09
CA VAL A 365 -24.85 -22.56 -10.15
C VAL A 365 -23.74 -23.42 -9.56
N GLU A 366 -24.10 -24.34 -8.69
CA GLU A 366 -23.15 -25.31 -8.14
C GLU A 366 -22.84 -26.44 -9.13
N ILE A 367 -21.59 -26.88 -9.13
CA ILE A 367 -21.15 -28.03 -9.93
C ILE A 367 -21.43 -29.31 -9.13
N VAL A 368 -22.35 -30.14 -9.62
CA VAL A 368 -22.72 -31.42 -9.01
C VAL A 368 -21.68 -32.50 -9.33
N GLY A 369 -21.09 -32.46 -10.52
CA GLY A 369 -20.16 -33.50 -10.95
C GLY A 369 -19.19 -33.05 -12.03
N LYS A 370 -18.06 -33.77 -12.11
CA LYS A 370 -17.06 -33.61 -13.17
C LYS A 370 -16.73 -35.00 -13.74
N ARG A 371 -16.86 -35.18 -15.05
CA ARG A 371 -16.53 -36.43 -15.76
C ARG A 371 -15.48 -36.12 -16.81
N LEU A 372 -14.34 -36.81 -16.75
CA LEU A 372 -13.30 -36.68 -17.77
C LEU A 372 -13.46 -37.79 -18.81
N ARG A 373 -13.98 -37.46 -19.99
CA ARG A 373 -14.09 -38.42 -21.10
C ARG A 373 -12.78 -38.43 -21.88
N THR A 374 -12.14 -39.58 -21.97
CA THR A 374 -11.01 -39.80 -22.85
C THR A 374 -11.52 -40.46 -24.12
N LYS A 375 -11.21 -39.89 -25.29
CA LYS A 375 -11.55 -40.45 -26.59
C LYS A 375 -10.47 -41.44 -27.05
N GLU A 376 -10.78 -42.23 -28.08
CA GLU A 376 -9.86 -43.21 -28.67
C GLU A 376 -8.60 -42.56 -29.27
N ASP A 377 -8.73 -41.31 -29.73
CA ASP A 377 -7.60 -40.47 -30.21
C ASP A 377 -6.67 -39.96 -29.08
N GLY A 378 -6.97 -40.29 -27.81
CA GLY A 378 -6.24 -39.84 -26.62
C GLY A 378 -6.60 -38.43 -26.15
N SER A 379 -7.44 -37.69 -26.89
CA SER A 379 -7.95 -36.39 -26.46
C SER A 379 -8.88 -36.54 -25.26
N ARG A 380 -8.87 -35.52 -24.39
CA ARG A 380 -9.64 -35.52 -23.15
C ARG A 380 -10.60 -34.34 -23.14
N VAL A 381 -11.87 -34.61 -22.90
CA VAL A 381 -12.93 -33.60 -22.77
C VAL A 381 -13.48 -33.66 -21.36
N LEU A 382 -13.43 -32.53 -20.65
CA LEU A 382 -14.00 -32.41 -19.32
C LEU A 382 -15.49 -32.06 -19.43
N LYS A 383 -16.37 -32.96 -19.01
CA LYS A 383 -17.80 -32.71 -18.86
C LYS A 383 -18.09 -32.26 -17.44
N VAL A 384 -18.70 -31.10 -17.30
CA VAL A 384 -19.07 -30.50 -16.02
C VAL A 384 -20.59 -30.52 -15.92
N ILE A 385 -21.10 -31.17 -14.87
CA ILE A 385 -22.52 -31.35 -14.62
C ILE A 385 -22.95 -30.29 -13.61
N LEU A 386 -23.91 -29.45 -14.00
CA LEU A 386 -24.46 -28.35 -13.20
C LEU A 386 -25.74 -28.78 -12.46
N ASP A 387 -26.10 -28.09 -11.38
CA ASP A 387 -27.37 -28.33 -10.68
C ASP A 387 -28.57 -28.00 -11.58
N GLU A 388 -29.60 -28.86 -11.57
CA GLU A 388 -30.80 -28.74 -12.40
C GLU A 388 -31.70 -27.56 -11.98
N LYS A 389 -31.66 -27.17 -10.71
CA LYS A 389 -32.55 -26.15 -10.12
C LYS A 389 -32.46 -24.79 -10.82
N GLU A 390 -31.27 -24.44 -11.31
CA GLU A 390 -30.98 -23.11 -11.90
C GLU A 390 -30.95 -23.16 -13.44
N ARG A 391 -31.46 -24.23 -14.06
CA ARG A 391 -31.38 -24.46 -15.51
C ARG A 391 -31.98 -23.32 -16.34
N GLY A 392 -33.15 -22.82 -15.93
CA GLY A 392 -33.91 -21.81 -16.70
C GLY A 392 -33.24 -20.45 -16.86
N GLY A 393 -32.19 -20.14 -16.07
CA GLY A 393 -31.51 -18.84 -16.12
C GLY A 393 -30.11 -18.86 -16.72
N VAL A 394 -29.56 -20.04 -17.02
CA VAL A 394 -28.12 -20.23 -17.30
C VAL A 394 -27.84 -21.06 -18.55
N ASP A 395 -28.85 -21.72 -19.12
CA ASP A 395 -28.75 -22.54 -20.32
C ASP A 395 -28.19 -21.79 -21.55
N TYR A 396 -28.58 -20.54 -21.77
CA TYR A 396 -28.09 -19.72 -22.87
C TYR A 396 -26.61 -19.27 -22.70
N ARG A 397 -26.01 -19.47 -21.52
CA ARG A 397 -24.62 -19.11 -21.22
C ARG A 397 -23.64 -20.28 -21.33
N LEU A 398 -24.10 -21.52 -21.53
CA LEU A 398 -23.24 -22.70 -21.47
C LEU A 398 -22.09 -22.66 -22.48
N ASP A 399 -22.36 -22.23 -23.71
CA ASP A 399 -21.32 -22.06 -24.75
C ASP A 399 -20.31 -20.98 -24.37
N THR A 400 -20.78 -19.93 -23.69
CA THR A 400 -19.92 -18.86 -23.16
C THR A 400 -18.98 -19.39 -22.10
N TYR A 401 -19.49 -20.18 -21.16
CA TYR A 401 -18.68 -20.79 -20.13
C TYR A 401 -17.61 -21.70 -20.73
N ALA A 402 -17.99 -22.50 -21.74
CA ALA A 402 -17.08 -23.40 -22.42
C ALA A 402 -15.94 -22.63 -23.11
N GLU A 403 -16.28 -21.57 -23.83
CA GLU A 403 -15.31 -20.79 -24.58
C GLU A 403 -14.39 -19.96 -23.68
N VAL A 404 -14.94 -19.31 -22.66
CA VAL A 404 -14.16 -18.53 -21.70
C VAL A 404 -13.19 -19.44 -20.95
N TYR A 405 -13.65 -20.60 -20.48
CA TYR A 405 -12.78 -21.56 -19.83
C TYR A 405 -11.68 -22.08 -20.76
N ARG A 406 -12.02 -22.36 -22.02
CA ARG A 406 -11.07 -22.80 -23.04
C ARG A 406 -10.00 -21.74 -23.31
N LYS A 407 -10.39 -20.47 -23.50
CA LYS A 407 -9.45 -19.37 -23.75
C LYS A 407 -8.55 -19.07 -22.56
N LEU A 408 -9.05 -19.20 -21.34
CA LEU A 408 -8.25 -18.94 -20.13
C LEU A 408 -7.32 -20.11 -19.76
N THR A 409 -7.72 -21.35 -20.00
CA THR A 409 -7.00 -22.53 -19.50
C THR A 409 -6.37 -23.42 -20.57
N GLY A 410 -6.76 -23.22 -21.84
CA GLY A 410 -6.42 -24.10 -22.96
C GLY A 410 -7.09 -25.47 -22.92
N ARG A 411 -8.01 -25.73 -21.98
CA ARG A 411 -8.69 -27.03 -21.84
C ARG A 411 -10.11 -26.97 -22.39
N VAL A 412 -10.48 -27.97 -23.17
CA VAL A 412 -11.83 -28.12 -23.68
C VAL A 412 -12.72 -28.68 -22.57
N CYS A 413 -13.78 -27.93 -22.23
CA CYS A 413 -14.84 -28.39 -21.36
C CYS A 413 -16.20 -28.31 -22.06
N GLY A 414 -17.14 -29.14 -21.61
CA GLY A 414 -18.55 -29.05 -21.97
C GLY A 414 -19.37 -28.98 -20.69
N PHE A 415 -20.35 -28.10 -20.66
CA PHE A 415 -21.29 -27.97 -19.55
C PHE A 415 -22.62 -28.62 -19.92
N GLU A 416 -23.17 -29.44 -19.02
CA GLU A 416 -24.45 -30.11 -19.22
C GLU A 416 -25.25 -30.13 -17.91
N PHE A 417 -26.57 -30.07 -18.03
CA PHE A 417 -27.47 -30.34 -16.90
C PHE A 417 -27.72 -31.85 -16.83
N PRO A 418 -27.96 -32.43 -15.64
CA PRO A 418 -28.38 -33.82 -15.54
C PRO A 418 -29.68 -34.01 -16.33
N VAL A 419 -29.76 -35.11 -17.07
CA VAL A 419 -30.99 -35.49 -17.76
C VAL A 419 -31.86 -36.19 -16.73
N SER A 420 -32.98 -35.57 -16.36
CA SER A 420 -34.05 -36.16 -15.56
C SER A 420 -34.78 -37.21 -16.41
N GLY A 421 -34.14 -38.36 -16.61
CA GLY A 421 -34.73 -39.53 -17.23
C GLY A 421 -35.33 -40.44 -16.17
N THR A 422 -36.65 -40.63 -16.19
CA THR A 422 -37.30 -41.83 -15.66
C THR A 422 -36.57 -43.04 -16.24
N VAL A 423 -36.00 -43.87 -15.37
CA VAL A 423 -35.49 -45.17 -15.75
C VAL A 423 -36.70 -46.07 -15.95
N ASP A 424 -37.24 -46.08 -17.16
CA ASP A 424 -38.15 -47.16 -17.57
C ASP A 424 -37.28 -48.43 -17.66
N TYR A 425 -37.40 -49.27 -16.62
CA TYR A 425 -36.81 -50.60 -16.55
C TYR A 425 -37.61 -51.61 -17.38
#